data_AF-A0A8T6R7G6-F1
#
_entry.id   AF-A0A8T6R7G6-F1
#
_cell.length_a   1.000
_cell.length_b   1.000
_cell.length_c   1.000
_cell.angle_alpha   90.00
_cell.angle_beta   90.00
_cell.angle_gamma   90.00
#
_symmetry.space_group_name_H-M   'P 1'
#
loop_
_entity.id
_entity.type
_entity.pdbx_description
1 polymer ?
#
loop_
_entity_poly.entity_id
_entity_poly.type
_entity_poly.pdbx_seq_one_letter_code
_entity_poly.pdbx_strand_id
1 'polypeptide(L)'
;MSRPRRPWLRPGVAVAVLALATGAAPAAHADRHPVPSAGDVAAARAAAGRARTAEQTLAARQDLLTRRITDLQLGVAAAVDAEAAARARLARATAVADKAAAELARDRAARRGAQRAVAAAAADAWTHAGDLSSLELALDGSPAAMADAQVVLDDRDREAGAAVTRAETAATAARADEVHLAAVEADRQRAADAATTARAAAQRASRRARSLAADLAAQETALSRRIDTLRARAAALATRRREGLAARARAAARAAARARAAAEAASRAAQERTAEHAATTPVVGYGGATGDRSPAAAQSTARALVAAHGWGPGEFSCLVSLWNGESGWSWSATNPSSGAYGIPQALPGWKMSTAGGDWLTDPATQIRWGLDYIARSYGSPCGAWSTWQSRSPHWY
;
A
#
# COMPACT_ATOMS: atom_id res chain seq x y z
N MET A 1 -27.51 -22.55 45.52
CA MET A 1 -27.67 -21.11 45.81
C MET A 1 -26.71 -20.31 44.95
N SER A 2 -27.24 -19.32 44.23
CA SER A 2 -26.59 -18.12 43.67
C SER A 2 -25.39 -18.23 42.71
N ARG A 3 -25.67 -18.02 41.41
CA ARG A 3 -24.74 -17.36 40.45
C ARG A 3 -24.62 -15.85 40.78
N PRO A 4 -23.51 -15.18 40.40
CA PRO A 4 -23.50 -14.37 39.16
C PRO A 4 -22.16 -14.46 38.36
N ARG A 5 -22.20 -14.57 37.01
CA ARG A 5 -21.88 -13.56 35.96
C ARG A 5 -20.45 -12.97 36.08
N ARG A 6 -19.57 -13.06 35.07
CA ARG A 6 -19.65 -12.37 33.76
C ARG A 6 -18.75 -12.99 32.67
N PRO A 7 -19.06 -12.76 31.37
CA PRO A 7 -18.37 -13.34 30.22
C PRO A 7 -17.18 -12.48 29.77
N TRP A 8 -16.06 -13.12 29.42
CA TRP A 8 -14.95 -12.43 28.75
C TRP A 8 -15.22 -12.27 27.26
N LEU A 9 -15.04 -11.04 26.82
CA LEU A 9 -15.20 -10.54 25.46
C LEU A 9 -14.27 -11.27 24.48
N ARG A 10 -14.84 -11.63 23.33
CA ARG A 10 -14.10 -11.91 22.09
C ARG A 10 -13.43 -10.62 21.59
N PRO A 11 -12.28 -10.70 20.90
CA PRO A 11 -12.05 -9.89 19.72
C PRO A 11 -12.25 -10.79 18.51
N GLY A 12 -13.44 -10.69 17.91
CA GLY A 12 -13.59 -11.07 16.51
C GLY A 12 -12.70 -10.15 15.69
N VAL A 13 -11.70 -10.70 15.01
CA VAL A 13 -11.00 -9.98 13.95
C VAL A 13 -12.02 -9.84 12.82
N ALA A 14 -12.65 -8.67 12.77
CA ALA A 14 -13.46 -8.24 11.65
C ALA A 14 -12.56 -8.23 10.41
N VAL A 15 -12.66 -9.27 9.60
CA VAL A 15 -12.14 -9.29 8.24
C VAL A 15 -12.97 -8.27 7.46
N ALA A 16 -12.53 -7.01 7.48
CA ALA A 16 -13.01 -6.02 6.54
C ALA A 16 -12.44 -6.37 5.16
N VAL A 17 -13.08 -7.31 4.47
CA VAL A 17 -12.98 -7.43 3.03
C VAL A 17 -13.57 -6.14 2.47
N LEU A 18 -12.71 -5.16 2.25
CA LEU A 18 -13.09 -3.96 1.53
C LEU A 18 -13.31 -4.39 0.07
N ALA A 19 -14.56 -4.71 -0.24
CA ALA A 19 -15.07 -4.94 -1.58
C ALA A 19 -15.02 -3.61 -2.36
N LEU A 20 -13.80 -3.21 -2.75
CA LEU A 20 -13.61 -2.15 -3.72
C LEU A 20 -13.73 -2.76 -5.11
N ALA A 21 -14.94 -2.60 -5.67
CA ALA A 21 -15.27 -2.63 -7.08
C ALA A 21 -14.41 -3.58 -7.93
N THR A 22 -14.87 -4.83 -8.03
CA THR A 22 -14.65 -5.65 -9.21
C THR A 22 -15.25 -4.91 -10.41
N GLY A 23 -14.47 -3.99 -10.99
CA GLY A 23 -14.71 -3.51 -12.33
C GLY A 23 -14.57 -4.72 -13.25
N ALA A 24 -15.70 -5.16 -13.78
CA ALA A 24 -15.80 -6.22 -14.76
C ALA A 24 -14.67 -6.06 -15.81
N ALA A 25 -13.94 -7.14 -16.05
CA ALA A 25 -13.14 -7.24 -17.26
C ALA A 25 -14.12 -7.14 -18.45
N PRO A 26 -13.96 -6.19 -19.38
CA PRO A 26 -14.67 -6.31 -20.63
C PRO A 26 -14.01 -7.45 -21.40
N ALA A 27 -14.84 -8.43 -21.75
CA ALA A 27 -14.57 -9.45 -22.73
C ALA A 27 -13.94 -8.82 -23.99
N ALA A 28 -13.04 -9.58 -24.61
CA ALA A 28 -12.38 -9.27 -25.86
C ALA A 28 -13.33 -8.57 -26.84
N HIS A 29 -13.11 -7.27 -27.06
CA HIS A 29 -13.63 -6.55 -28.22
C HIS A 29 -12.41 -5.97 -28.92
N ALA A 30 -12.03 -6.62 -30.00
CA ALA A 30 -11.17 -6.03 -31.01
C ALA A 30 -11.95 -4.89 -31.64
N ASP A 31 -11.72 -3.65 -31.20
CA ASP A 31 -12.27 -2.50 -31.90
C ASP A 31 -11.32 -1.29 -31.90
N ARG A 32 -11.42 -0.58 -33.02
CA ARG A 32 -10.49 0.41 -33.57
C ARG A 32 -10.16 1.51 -32.58
N HIS A 33 -8.87 1.73 -32.31
CA HIS A 33 -8.30 2.66 -31.32
C HIS A 33 -9.18 3.89 -30.99
N PRO A 34 -9.96 3.86 -29.89
CA PRO A 34 -10.57 5.05 -29.33
C PRO A 34 -9.50 5.78 -28.53
N VAL A 35 -9.14 6.98 -28.97
CA VAL A 35 -8.25 7.84 -28.20
C VAL A 35 -8.95 8.17 -26.89
N PRO A 36 -8.31 7.91 -25.73
CA PRO A 36 -8.93 8.16 -24.43
C PRO A 36 -9.45 9.59 -24.33
N SER A 37 -10.73 9.73 -24.00
CA SER A 37 -11.46 10.97 -23.82
C SER A 37 -10.88 11.80 -22.67
N ALA A 38 -11.21 13.09 -22.56
CA ALA A 38 -10.80 13.90 -21.40
C ALA A 38 -11.27 13.29 -20.05
N GLY A 39 -12.41 12.59 -20.06
CA GLY A 39 -12.90 11.81 -18.93
C GLY A 39 -11.98 10.64 -18.55
N ASP A 40 -11.45 9.91 -19.53
CA ASP A 40 -10.49 8.82 -19.30
C ASP A 40 -9.18 9.32 -18.68
N VAL A 41 -8.79 10.55 -19.00
CA VAL A 41 -7.58 11.21 -18.47
C VAL A 41 -7.79 11.66 -17.04
N ALA A 42 -8.95 12.28 -16.76
CA ALA A 42 -9.33 12.67 -15.43
C ALA A 42 -9.47 11.43 -14.53
N ALA A 43 -10.09 10.36 -15.03
CA ALA A 43 -10.18 9.08 -14.36
C ALA A 43 -8.80 8.45 -14.10
N ALA A 44 -7.87 8.55 -15.06
CA ALA A 44 -6.49 8.09 -14.90
C ALA A 44 -5.69 8.92 -13.88
N ARG A 45 -5.83 10.26 -13.88
CA ARG A 45 -5.22 11.13 -12.85
C ARG A 45 -5.79 10.87 -11.47
N ALA A 46 -7.11 10.68 -11.36
CA ALA A 46 -7.76 10.30 -10.12
C ALA A 46 -7.31 8.90 -9.66
N ALA A 47 -7.11 7.95 -10.58
CA ALA A 47 -6.53 6.64 -10.27
C ALA A 47 -5.07 6.76 -9.80
N ALA A 48 -4.25 7.64 -10.40
CA ALA A 48 -2.89 7.93 -9.95
C ALA A 48 -2.85 8.62 -8.57
N GLY A 49 -3.80 9.53 -8.30
CA GLY A 49 -3.99 10.13 -6.97
C GLY A 49 -4.36 9.07 -5.93
N ARG A 50 -5.33 8.20 -6.24
CA ARG A 50 -5.69 7.05 -5.39
C ARG A 50 -4.52 6.08 -5.17
N ALA A 51 -3.66 5.90 -6.17
CA ALA A 51 -2.45 5.08 -6.04
C ALA A 51 -1.43 5.70 -5.07
N ARG A 52 -1.22 7.03 -5.09
CA ARG A 52 -0.36 7.72 -4.11
C ARG A 52 -0.93 7.66 -2.69
N THR A 53 -2.24 7.82 -2.53
CA THR A 53 -2.89 7.65 -1.22
C THR A 53 -2.77 6.19 -0.72
N ALA A 54 -2.87 5.21 -1.63
CA ALA A 54 -2.63 3.81 -1.31
C ALA A 54 -1.17 3.55 -0.89
N GLU A 55 -0.18 4.19 -1.53
CA GLU A 55 1.24 4.13 -1.14
C GLU A 55 1.46 4.71 0.28
N GLN A 56 0.85 5.85 0.61
CA GLN A 56 0.93 6.43 1.96
C GLN A 56 0.28 5.53 3.02
N THR A 57 -0.86 4.92 2.70
CA THR A 57 -1.53 3.95 3.56
C THR A 57 -0.67 2.71 3.77
N LEU A 58 0.14 2.34 2.79
CA LEU A 58 1.10 1.24 2.85
C LEU A 58 2.25 1.52 3.81
N ALA A 59 2.86 2.70 3.69
CA ALA A 59 3.99 3.10 4.53
C ALA A 59 3.59 3.09 6.02
N ALA A 60 2.42 3.63 6.36
CA ALA A 60 1.88 3.56 7.72
C ALA A 60 1.65 2.12 8.20
N ARG A 61 1.34 1.20 7.28
CA ARG A 61 1.14 -0.22 7.60
C ARG A 61 2.49 -0.94 7.81
N GLN A 62 3.54 -0.57 7.07
CA GLN A 62 4.91 -1.08 7.31
C GLN A 62 5.45 -0.68 8.68
N ASP A 63 5.17 0.54 9.15
CA ASP A 63 5.54 0.97 10.52
C ASP A 63 4.83 0.13 11.59
N LEU A 64 3.54 -0.15 11.40
CA LEU A 64 2.76 -0.99 12.31
C LEU A 64 3.32 -2.43 12.34
N LEU A 65 3.69 -2.97 11.18
CA LEU A 65 4.30 -4.30 11.06
C LEU A 65 5.64 -4.38 11.78
N THR A 66 6.48 -3.37 11.61
CA THR A 66 7.80 -3.29 12.28
C THR A 66 7.65 -3.30 13.80
N ARG A 67 6.74 -2.49 14.36
CA ARG A 67 6.46 -2.48 15.82
C ARG A 67 5.97 -3.85 16.30
N ARG A 68 5.07 -4.48 15.54
CA ARG A 68 4.54 -5.82 15.87
C ARG A 68 5.65 -6.88 15.91
N ILE A 69 6.62 -6.82 14.99
CA ILE A 69 7.76 -7.74 14.95
C ILE A 69 8.63 -7.54 16.20
N THR A 70 8.95 -6.29 16.55
CA THR A 70 9.75 -5.97 17.74
C THR A 70 9.09 -6.48 19.02
N ASP A 71 7.78 -6.24 19.19
CA ASP A 71 7.03 -6.73 20.36
C ASP A 71 7.07 -8.26 20.48
N LEU A 72 7.01 -8.96 19.35
CA LEU A 72 7.09 -10.43 19.32
C LEU A 72 8.48 -10.94 19.68
N GLN A 73 9.53 -10.29 19.19
CA GLN A 73 10.91 -10.64 19.51
C GLN A 73 11.17 -10.49 21.01
N LEU A 74 10.71 -9.38 21.60
CA LEU A 74 10.77 -9.14 23.05
C LEU A 74 10.00 -10.21 23.84
N GLY A 75 8.79 -10.57 23.38
CA GLY A 75 7.99 -11.61 24.03
C GLY A 75 8.61 -13.01 23.98
N VAL A 76 9.28 -13.36 22.86
CA VAL A 76 10.02 -14.62 22.75
C VAL A 76 11.25 -14.62 23.66
N ALA A 77 12.02 -13.53 23.68
CA ALA A 77 13.19 -13.39 24.55
C ALA A 77 12.82 -13.58 26.03
N ALA A 78 11.80 -12.86 26.49
CA ALA A 78 11.32 -12.99 27.87
C ALA A 78 10.88 -14.44 28.23
N ALA A 79 10.27 -15.15 27.28
CA ALA A 79 9.86 -16.54 27.52
C ALA A 79 11.05 -17.51 27.56
N VAL A 80 12.09 -17.29 26.74
CA VAL A 80 13.34 -18.07 26.76
C VAL A 80 14.12 -17.80 28.05
N ASP A 81 14.18 -16.56 28.51
CA ASP A 81 14.82 -16.20 29.78
C ASP A 81 14.11 -16.85 30.97
N ALA A 82 12.77 -16.88 30.94
CA ALA A 82 11.98 -17.57 31.95
C ALA A 82 12.24 -19.09 31.96
N GLU A 83 12.38 -19.73 30.79
CA GLU A 83 12.79 -21.14 30.69
C GLU A 83 14.18 -21.35 31.29
N ALA A 84 15.16 -20.53 30.91
CA ALA A 84 16.53 -20.63 31.42
C ALA A 84 16.56 -20.49 32.95
N ALA A 85 15.85 -19.51 33.49
CA ALA A 85 15.74 -19.30 34.93
C ALA A 85 15.05 -20.47 35.65
N ALA A 86 14.03 -21.09 35.05
CA ALA A 86 13.37 -22.27 35.61
C ALA A 86 14.30 -23.50 35.60
N ARG A 87 15.06 -23.72 34.52
CA ARG A 87 16.08 -24.78 34.46
C ARG A 87 17.19 -24.60 35.49
N ALA A 88 17.65 -23.36 35.69
CA ALA A 88 18.64 -23.05 36.72
C ALA A 88 18.10 -23.32 38.14
N ARG A 89 16.81 -23.05 38.41
CA ARG A 89 16.16 -23.41 39.67
C ARG A 89 16.10 -24.92 39.87
N LEU A 90 15.72 -25.68 38.83
CA LEU A 90 15.71 -27.14 38.87
C LEU A 90 17.11 -27.71 39.16
N ALA A 91 18.15 -27.19 38.52
CA ALA A 91 19.53 -27.62 38.76
C ALA A 91 19.94 -27.40 40.23
N ARG A 92 19.62 -26.23 40.80
CA ARG A 92 19.87 -25.94 42.22
C ARG A 92 19.09 -26.86 43.16
N ALA A 93 17.80 -27.06 42.90
CA ALA A 93 16.96 -27.94 43.71
C ALA A 93 17.42 -29.41 43.65
N THR A 94 17.93 -29.84 42.49
CA THR A 94 18.52 -31.17 42.32
C THR A 94 19.79 -31.31 43.16
N ALA A 95 20.71 -30.34 43.09
CA ALA A 95 21.92 -30.36 43.90
C ALA A 95 21.64 -30.36 45.42
N VAL A 96 20.60 -29.64 45.88
CA VAL A 96 20.18 -29.65 47.28
C VAL A 96 19.61 -31.02 47.67
N ALA A 97 18.77 -31.63 46.83
CA ALA A 97 18.22 -32.97 47.08
C ALA A 97 19.32 -34.04 47.12
N ASP A 98 20.30 -33.98 46.21
CA ASP A 98 21.44 -34.91 46.17
C ASP A 98 22.28 -34.78 47.45
N LYS A 99 22.50 -33.55 47.93
CA LYS A 99 23.21 -33.29 49.19
C LYS A 99 22.44 -33.86 50.39
N ALA A 100 21.14 -33.59 50.50
CA ALA A 100 20.30 -34.10 51.58
C ALA A 100 20.24 -35.64 51.57
N ALA A 101 20.18 -36.26 50.38
CA ALA A 101 20.22 -37.72 50.25
C ALA A 101 21.54 -38.30 50.74
N ALA A 102 22.66 -37.63 50.46
CA ALA A 102 23.98 -38.02 50.94
C ALA A 102 24.14 -37.83 52.46
N GLU A 103 23.57 -36.77 53.04
CA GLU A 103 23.50 -36.54 54.50
C GLU A 103 22.72 -37.65 55.19
N LEU A 104 21.50 -37.93 54.73
CA LEU A 104 20.67 -39.00 55.27
C LEU A 104 21.35 -40.38 55.17
N ALA A 105 22.08 -40.64 54.09
CA ALA A 105 22.82 -41.89 53.93
C ALA A 105 23.93 -42.05 54.99
N ARG A 106 24.64 -40.96 55.32
CA ARG A 106 25.65 -40.93 56.39
C ARG A 106 25.00 -41.14 57.76
N ASP A 107 23.91 -40.46 58.05
CA ASP A 107 23.20 -40.54 59.32
C ASP A 107 22.59 -41.93 59.56
N ARG A 108 22.03 -42.54 58.52
CA ARG A 108 21.58 -43.94 58.57
C ARG A 108 22.74 -44.92 58.81
N ALA A 109 23.92 -44.64 58.26
CA ALA A 109 25.11 -45.46 58.52
C ALA A 109 25.60 -45.29 59.97
N ALA A 110 25.64 -44.06 60.49
CA ALA A 110 25.97 -43.76 61.88
C ALA A 110 24.98 -44.44 62.85
N ARG A 111 23.67 -44.36 62.57
CA ARG A 111 22.63 -45.06 63.33
C ARG A 111 22.86 -46.57 63.38
N ARG A 112 23.13 -47.21 62.22
CA ARG A 112 23.45 -48.65 62.16
C ARG A 112 24.71 -48.98 62.95
N GLY A 113 25.73 -48.12 62.92
CA GLY A 113 26.95 -48.26 63.71
C GLY A 113 26.68 -48.21 65.21
N ALA A 114 25.93 -47.20 65.66
CA ALA A 114 25.57 -47.04 67.06
C ALA A 114 24.67 -48.20 67.57
N GLN A 115 23.73 -48.68 66.76
CA GLN A 115 22.92 -49.85 67.08
C GLN A 115 23.77 -51.12 67.24
N ARG A 116 24.79 -51.31 66.40
CA ARG A 116 25.76 -52.41 66.56
C ARG A 116 26.58 -52.27 67.84
N ALA A 117 26.98 -51.05 68.21
CA ALA A 117 27.70 -50.80 69.46
C ALA A 117 26.84 -51.11 70.69
N VAL A 118 25.56 -50.73 70.69
CA VAL A 118 24.60 -51.10 71.74
C VAL A 118 24.43 -52.62 71.81
N ALA A 119 24.27 -53.29 70.67
CA ALA A 119 24.16 -54.76 70.63
C ALA A 119 25.44 -55.46 71.13
N ALA A 120 26.62 -54.92 70.81
CA ALA A 120 27.89 -55.44 71.30
C ALA A 120 28.04 -55.25 72.81
N ALA A 121 27.71 -54.08 73.35
CA ALA A 121 27.71 -53.82 74.79
C ALA A 121 26.73 -54.74 75.54
N ALA A 122 25.54 -54.96 74.98
CA ALA A 122 24.55 -55.89 75.55
C ALA A 122 25.04 -57.35 75.52
N ALA A 123 25.70 -57.77 74.43
CA ALA A 123 26.26 -59.12 74.32
C ALA A 123 27.46 -59.33 75.27
N ASP A 124 28.34 -58.33 75.42
CA ASP A 124 29.45 -58.33 76.37
C ASP A 124 28.95 -58.41 77.82
N ALA A 125 27.92 -57.63 78.17
CA ALA A 125 27.27 -57.71 79.47
C ALA A 125 26.67 -59.11 79.73
N TRP A 126 25.99 -59.72 78.75
CA TRP A 126 25.37 -61.04 78.92
C TRP A 126 26.39 -62.18 79.03
N THR A 127 27.46 -62.13 78.24
CA THR A 127 28.53 -63.15 78.25
C THR A 127 29.34 -63.12 79.55
N HIS A 128 29.66 -61.94 80.08
CA HIS A 128 30.41 -61.81 81.33
C HIS A 128 29.50 -61.88 82.57
N ALA A 129 28.19 -61.65 82.45
CA ALA A 129 27.23 -61.95 83.51
C ALA A 129 27.16 -63.46 83.84
N GLY A 130 27.39 -64.32 82.85
CA GLY A 130 27.55 -65.77 83.06
C GLY A 130 28.88 -66.15 83.71
N ASP A 131 29.92 -65.35 83.50
CA ASP A 131 31.23 -65.46 84.13
C ASP A 131 31.26 -64.89 85.57
N LEU A 132 30.15 -64.30 86.04
CA LEU A 132 30.00 -63.95 87.47
C LEU A 132 30.12 -65.19 88.39
N SER A 133 29.96 -66.38 87.84
CA SER A 133 30.24 -67.66 88.52
C SER A 133 31.72 -67.82 88.91
N SER A 134 32.65 -67.24 88.15
CA SER A 134 34.07 -67.19 88.52
C SER A 134 34.40 -65.99 89.42
N LEU A 135 33.52 -64.99 89.45
CA LEU A 135 33.57 -63.85 90.38
C LEU A 135 33.13 -64.27 91.79
N GLU A 136 32.21 -65.23 91.96
CA GLU A 136 31.98 -65.92 93.25
C GLU A 136 33.27 -66.52 93.83
N LEU A 137 34.15 -67.05 92.97
CA LEU A 137 35.47 -67.59 93.38
C LEU A 137 36.50 -66.48 93.71
N ALA A 138 36.31 -65.26 93.18
CA ALA A 138 37.14 -64.08 93.48
C ALA A 138 36.62 -63.27 94.69
N LEU A 139 35.32 -63.34 94.98
CA LEU A 139 34.65 -62.66 96.10
C LEU A 139 35.00 -63.26 97.48
N ASP A 140 35.59 -64.46 97.51
CA ASP A 140 36.24 -65.03 98.70
C ASP A 140 37.59 -64.35 99.04
N GLY A 141 38.07 -63.40 98.23
CA GLY A 141 39.41 -62.80 98.32
C GLY A 141 39.47 -61.28 98.44
N SER A 142 39.44 -60.75 99.66
CA SER A 142 39.82 -59.37 100.05
C SER A 142 38.91 -58.19 99.58
N PRO A 143 38.74 -57.12 100.41
CA PRO A 143 38.00 -55.91 100.04
C PRO A 143 38.50 -55.18 98.79
N ALA A 144 39.76 -55.35 98.40
CA ALA A 144 40.35 -54.72 97.23
C ALA A 144 39.81 -55.31 95.91
N ALA A 145 39.64 -56.64 95.85
CA ALA A 145 39.10 -57.31 94.66
C ALA A 145 37.64 -56.93 94.39
N MET A 146 36.85 -56.69 95.45
CA MET A 146 35.48 -56.18 95.33
C MET A 146 35.43 -54.76 94.77
N ALA A 147 36.34 -53.88 95.19
CA ALA A 147 36.42 -52.52 94.68
C ALA A 147 36.83 -52.50 93.19
N ASP A 148 37.81 -53.32 92.80
CA ASP A 148 38.23 -53.44 91.41
C ASP A 148 37.11 -54.00 90.50
N ALA A 149 36.35 -54.99 90.99
CA ALA A 149 35.19 -55.53 90.27
C ALA A 149 34.07 -54.48 90.09
N GLN A 150 33.79 -53.68 91.12
CA GLN A 150 32.79 -52.60 91.02
C GLN A 150 33.20 -51.54 89.99
N VAL A 151 34.48 -51.18 89.94
CA VAL A 151 35.00 -50.20 88.95
C VAL A 151 34.80 -50.70 87.51
N VAL A 152 35.03 -51.99 87.26
CA VAL A 152 34.83 -52.60 85.94
C VAL A 152 33.35 -52.61 85.53
N LEU A 153 32.45 -52.94 86.47
CA LEU A 153 31.00 -52.89 86.23
C LEU A 153 30.51 -51.47 85.94
N ASP A 154 30.95 -50.50 86.74
CA ASP A 154 30.58 -49.09 86.55
C ASP A 154 31.10 -48.54 85.21
N ASP A 155 32.30 -48.94 84.77
CA ASP A 155 32.86 -48.53 83.49
C ASP A 155 32.05 -49.08 82.31
N ARG A 156 31.66 -50.36 82.37
CA ARG A 156 30.82 -50.99 81.36
C ARG A 156 29.42 -50.39 81.29
N ASP A 157 28.82 -50.06 82.44
CA ASP A 157 27.54 -49.35 82.47
C ASP A 157 27.64 -47.96 81.83
N ARG A 158 28.75 -47.23 82.05
CA ARG A 158 29.01 -45.94 81.37
C ARG A 158 29.16 -46.12 79.86
N GLU A 159 29.90 -47.14 79.40
CA GLU A 159 30.09 -47.42 77.98
C GLU A 159 28.77 -47.80 77.28
N ALA A 160 27.96 -48.65 77.92
CA ALA A 160 26.64 -49.02 77.45
C ALA A 160 25.70 -47.81 77.39
N GLY A 161 25.67 -46.98 78.44
CA GLY A 161 24.92 -45.72 78.46
C GLY A 161 25.33 -44.77 77.33
N ALA A 162 26.64 -44.58 77.13
CA ALA A 162 27.17 -43.76 76.04
C ALA A 162 26.83 -44.34 74.65
N ALA A 163 26.80 -45.67 74.48
CA ALA A 163 26.36 -46.30 73.24
C ALA A 163 24.86 -46.04 72.96
N VAL A 164 24.00 -46.13 73.98
CA VAL A 164 22.57 -45.84 73.87
C VAL A 164 22.33 -44.38 73.51
N THR A 165 22.94 -43.43 74.21
CA THR A 165 22.81 -41.99 73.89
C THR A 165 23.27 -41.67 72.47
N ARG A 166 24.37 -42.28 72.00
CA ARG A 166 24.82 -42.14 70.61
C ARG A 166 23.81 -42.70 69.61
N ALA A 167 23.19 -43.84 69.92
CA ALA A 167 22.17 -44.45 69.07
C ALA A 167 20.89 -43.60 68.99
N GLU A 168 20.44 -43.03 70.10
CA GLU A 168 19.29 -42.12 70.15
C GLU A 168 19.54 -40.81 69.40
N THR A 169 20.73 -40.22 69.59
CA THR A 169 21.14 -39.01 68.86
C THR A 169 21.17 -39.26 67.36
N ALA A 170 21.80 -40.36 66.93
CA ALA A 170 21.87 -40.73 65.52
C ALA A 170 20.49 -41.09 64.92
N ALA A 171 19.59 -41.69 65.72
CA ALA A 171 18.22 -41.97 65.28
C ALA A 171 17.41 -40.68 65.12
N THR A 172 17.60 -39.69 65.98
CA THR A 172 16.93 -38.39 65.91
C THR A 172 17.41 -37.58 64.70
N ALA A 173 18.72 -37.54 64.47
CA ALA A 173 19.33 -36.90 63.30
C ALA A 173 18.81 -37.53 61.98
N ALA A 174 18.85 -38.86 61.89
CA ALA A 174 18.34 -39.58 60.71
C ALA A 174 16.84 -39.31 60.43
N ARG A 175 15.99 -39.18 61.46
CA ARG A 175 14.57 -38.84 61.29
C ARG A 175 14.38 -37.40 60.81
N ALA A 176 15.17 -36.45 61.33
CA ALA A 176 15.14 -35.07 60.89
C ALA A 176 15.55 -34.95 59.41
N ASP A 177 16.59 -35.67 59.00
CA ASP A 177 17.09 -35.73 57.62
C ASP A 177 16.10 -36.42 56.67
N GLU A 178 15.34 -37.43 57.13
CA GLU A 178 14.27 -38.04 56.35
C GLU A 178 13.16 -37.03 56.00
N VAL A 179 12.74 -36.22 56.99
CA VAL A 179 11.75 -35.16 56.77
C VAL A 179 12.32 -34.06 55.87
N HIS A 180 13.59 -33.68 56.06
CA HIS A 180 14.25 -32.68 55.22
C HIS A 180 14.36 -33.16 53.76
N LEU A 181 14.77 -34.41 53.54
CA LEU A 181 14.87 -35.01 52.21
C LEU A 181 13.52 -34.99 51.49
N ALA A 182 12.45 -35.42 52.16
CA ALA A 182 11.09 -35.36 51.59
C ALA A 182 10.69 -33.93 51.19
N ALA A 183 11.03 -32.92 52.00
CA ALA A 183 10.73 -31.52 51.67
C ALA A 183 11.51 -31.03 50.43
N VAL A 184 12.81 -31.32 50.35
CA VAL A 184 13.65 -30.88 49.22
C VAL A 184 13.35 -31.66 47.94
N GLU A 185 12.93 -32.92 48.03
CA GLU A 185 12.43 -33.69 46.89
C GLU A 185 11.13 -33.10 46.33
N ALA A 186 10.21 -32.67 47.21
CA ALA A 186 9.01 -31.96 46.79
C ALA A 186 9.33 -30.62 46.13
N ASP A 187 10.33 -29.88 46.62
CA ASP A 187 10.84 -28.66 45.96
C ASP A 187 11.46 -28.94 44.60
N ARG A 188 12.28 -30.00 44.49
CA ARG A 188 12.86 -30.45 43.22
C ARG A 188 11.77 -30.79 42.21
N GLN A 189 10.71 -31.48 42.63
CA GLN A 189 9.58 -31.80 41.77
C GLN A 189 8.84 -30.54 41.31
N ARG A 190 8.53 -29.60 42.22
CA ARG A 190 7.93 -28.30 41.87
C ARG A 190 8.80 -27.53 40.87
N ALA A 191 10.11 -27.55 41.04
CA ALA A 191 11.05 -26.92 40.12
C ALA A 191 11.07 -27.62 38.74
N ALA A 192 10.93 -28.95 38.71
CA ALA A 192 10.86 -29.73 37.46
C ALA A 192 9.58 -29.43 36.68
N ASP A 193 8.44 -29.35 37.36
CA ASP A 193 7.15 -29.01 36.76
C ASP A 193 7.16 -27.57 36.23
N ALA A 194 7.76 -26.64 36.99
CA ALA A 194 7.96 -25.25 36.56
C ALA A 194 8.87 -25.15 35.32
N ALA A 195 9.97 -25.91 35.26
CA ALA A 195 10.87 -25.95 34.11
C ALA A 195 10.16 -26.52 32.87
N THR A 196 9.36 -27.58 33.03
CA THR A 196 8.56 -28.17 31.95
C THR A 196 7.52 -27.17 31.43
N THR A 197 6.82 -26.48 32.33
CA THR A 197 5.83 -25.46 31.99
C THR A 197 6.46 -24.27 31.26
N ALA A 198 7.61 -23.78 31.75
CA ALA A 198 8.34 -22.67 31.15
C ALA A 198 8.85 -23.03 29.75
N ARG A 199 9.41 -24.23 29.56
CA ARG A 199 9.80 -24.74 28.24
C ARG A 199 8.62 -24.79 27.27
N ALA A 200 7.49 -25.33 27.71
CA ALA A 200 6.30 -25.37 26.87
C ALA A 200 5.79 -23.95 26.51
N ALA A 201 5.89 -22.99 27.44
CA ALA A 201 5.56 -21.59 27.19
C ALA A 201 6.51 -20.93 26.17
N ALA A 202 7.83 -21.11 26.32
CA ALA A 202 8.85 -20.60 25.38
C ALA A 202 8.65 -21.16 23.96
N GLN A 203 8.34 -22.46 23.85
CA GLN A 203 8.02 -23.09 22.57
C GLN A 203 6.74 -22.54 21.94
N ARG A 204 5.67 -22.33 22.73
CA ARG A 204 4.43 -21.72 22.25
C ARG A 204 4.65 -20.28 21.80
N ALA A 205 5.40 -19.48 22.56
CA ALA A 205 5.78 -18.12 22.20
C ALA A 205 6.54 -18.10 20.86
N SER A 206 7.56 -18.96 20.73
CA SER A 206 8.35 -19.09 19.50
C SER A 206 7.51 -19.52 18.28
N ARG A 207 6.57 -20.48 18.45
CA ARG A 207 5.67 -20.89 17.36
C ARG A 207 4.72 -19.78 16.94
N ARG A 208 4.12 -19.07 17.91
CA ARG A 208 3.23 -17.94 17.65
C ARG A 208 3.97 -16.80 16.93
N ALA A 209 5.17 -16.46 17.40
CA ALA A 209 6.00 -15.44 16.76
C ALA A 209 6.36 -15.82 15.32
N ARG A 210 6.77 -17.08 15.06
CA ARG A 210 7.06 -17.57 13.71
C ARG A 210 5.84 -17.56 12.79
N SER A 211 4.69 -18.03 13.26
CA SER A 211 3.44 -18.01 12.49
C SER A 211 3.05 -16.59 12.11
N LEU A 212 3.07 -15.68 13.08
CA LEU A 212 2.70 -14.30 12.84
C LEU A 212 3.72 -13.61 11.93
N ALA A 213 5.02 -13.85 12.10
CA ALA A 213 6.04 -13.34 11.19
C ALA A 213 5.82 -13.81 9.73
N ALA A 214 5.47 -15.09 9.54
CA ALA A 214 5.13 -15.63 8.22
C ALA A 214 3.86 -14.98 7.63
N ASP A 215 2.81 -14.81 8.44
CA ASP A 215 1.57 -14.14 8.02
C ASP A 215 1.82 -12.68 7.62
N LEU A 216 2.70 -11.98 8.35
CA LEU A 216 3.08 -10.61 8.04
C LEU A 216 3.91 -10.53 6.76
N ALA A 217 4.89 -11.41 6.56
CA ALA A 217 5.69 -11.47 5.34
C ALA A 217 4.83 -11.79 4.09
N ALA A 218 3.84 -12.68 4.24
CA ALA A 218 2.88 -12.99 3.19
C ALA A 218 2.01 -11.77 2.83
N GLN A 219 1.55 -11.02 3.84
CA GLN A 219 0.80 -9.78 3.64
C GLN A 219 1.64 -8.73 2.91
N GLU A 220 2.90 -8.54 3.30
CA GLU A 220 3.81 -7.61 2.64
C GLU A 220 4.02 -7.97 1.17
N THR A 221 4.28 -9.24 0.88
CA THR A 221 4.46 -9.74 -0.49
C THR A 221 3.19 -9.55 -1.34
N ALA A 222 2.01 -9.83 -0.78
CA ALA A 222 0.74 -9.62 -1.47
C ALA A 222 0.50 -8.12 -1.77
N LEU A 223 0.88 -7.26 -0.84
CA LEU A 223 0.71 -5.82 -0.94
C LEU A 223 1.66 -5.19 -1.95
N SER A 224 2.93 -5.61 -1.96
CA SER A 224 3.93 -5.24 -2.97
C SER A 224 3.47 -5.62 -4.38
N ARG A 225 3.03 -6.87 -4.61
CA ARG A 225 2.48 -7.31 -5.90
C ARG A 225 1.28 -6.47 -6.36
N ARG A 226 0.43 -6.05 -5.42
CA ARG A 226 -0.73 -5.20 -5.73
C ARG A 226 -0.29 -3.80 -6.17
N ILE A 227 0.75 -3.23 -5.56
CA ILE A 227 1.36 -1.97 -6.00
C ILE A 227 1.93 -2.10 -7.41
N ASP A 228 2.71 -3.14 -7.69
CA ASP A 228 3.31 -3.33 -9.02
C ASP A 228 2.24 -3.47 -10.10
N THR A 229 1.16 -4.19 -9.80
CA THR A 229 -0.01 -4.29 -10.68
C THR A 229 -0.65 -2.92 -10.95
N LEU A 230 -0.82 -2.08 -9.91
CA LEU A 230 -1.38 -0.74 -10.06
C LEU A 230 -0.46 0.18 -10.87
N ARG A 231 0.86 0.11 -10.64
CA ARG A 231 1.87 0.86 -11.40
C ARG A 231 1.89 0.44 -12.87
N ALA A 232 1.89 -0.86 -13.16
CA ALA A 232 1.85 -1.39 -14.52
C ALA A 232 0.58 -0.94 -15.26
N ARG A 233 -0.60 -1.00 -14.61
CA ARG A 233 -1.86 -0.51 -15.19
C ARG A 233 -1.82 0.99 -15.47
N ALA A 234 -1.29 1.80 -14.55
CA ALA A 234 -1.14 3.23 -14.75
C ALA A 234 -0.22 3.56 -15.94
N ALA A 235 0.92 2.87 -16.05
CA ALA A 235 1.86 3.02 -17.16
C ALA A 235 1.25 2.60 -18.52
N ALA A 236 0.50 1.51 -18.55
CA ALA A 236 -0.19 1.05 -19.76
C ALA A 236 -1.24 2.06 -20.24
N LEU A 237 -2.04 2.62 -19.32
CA LEU A 237 -3.02 3.68 -19.62
C LEU A 237 -2.35 4.94 -20.17
N ALA A 238 -1.24 5.36 -19.57
CA ALA A 238 -0.47 6.53 -20.03
C ALA A 238 0.07 6.31 -21.46
N THR A 239 0.55 5.11 -21.77
CA THR A 239 1.05 4.75 -23.10
C THR A 239 -0.07 4.74 -24.14
N ARG A 240 -1.20 4.06 -23.86
CA ARG A 240 -2.38 4.06 -24.75
C ARG A 240 -2.88 5.46 -25.06
N ARG A 241 -2.84 6.37 -24.08
CA ARG A 241 -3.21 7.78 -24.30
C ARG A 241 -2.25 8.49 -25.26
N ARG A 242 -0.93 8.34 -25.06
CA ARG A 242 0.07 8.95 -25.94
C ARG A 242 -0.09 8.45 -27.38
N GLU A 243 -0.23 7.15 -27.55
CA GLU A 243 -0.43 6.51 -28.86
C GLU A 243 -1.73 6.97 -29.52
N GLY A 244 -2.83 7.01 -28.77
CA GLY A 244 -4.11 7.51 -29.26
C GLY A 244 -4.02 8.96 -29.75
N LEU A 245 -3.44 9.87 -28.95
CA LEU A 245 -3.27 11.27 -29.34
C LEU A 245 -2.41 11.40 -30.61
N ALA A 246 -1.32 10.63 -30.72
CA ALA A 246 -0.49 10.61 -31.91
C ALA A 246 -1.23 10.07 -33.15
N ALA A 247 -2.07 9.05 -32.99
CA ALA A 247 -2.89 8.51 -34.08
C ALA A 247 -3.92 9.53 -34.58
N ARG A 248 -4.60 10.24 -33.66
CA ARG A 248 -5.51 11.35 -34.02
C ARG A 248 -4.80 12.46 -34.78
N ALA A 249 -3.61 12.86 -34.34
CA ALA A 249 -2.81 13.87 -35.03
C ALA A 249 -2.44 13.43 -36.46
N ARG A 250 -2.03 12.17 -36.65
CA ARG A 250 -1.73 11.61 -37.98
C ARG A 250 -2.97 11.56 -38.88
N ALA A 251 -4.13 11.18 -38.33
CA ALA A 251 -5.39 11.14 -39.09
C ALA A 251 -5.80 12.55 -39.53
N ALA A 252 -5.72 13.54 -38.63
CA ALA A 252 -5.99 14.95 -38.97
C ALA A 252 -5.04 15.47 -40.05
N ALA A 253 -3.75 15.17 -39.96
CA ALA A 253 -2.76 15.55 -40.98
C ALA A 253 -3.07 14.92 -42.35
N ARG A 254 -3.45 13.63 -42.40
CA ARG A 254 -3.86 12.97 -43.65
C ARG A 254 -5.13 13.57 -44.24
N ALA A 255 -6.12 13.90 -43.42
CA ALA A 255 -7.34 14.56 -43.86
C ALA A 255 -7.04 15.95 -44.45
N ALA A 256 -6.19 16.73 -43.77
CA ALA A 256 -5.73 18.03 -44.27
C ALA A 256 -4.95 17.91 -45.59
N ALA A 257 -4.08 16.91 -45.73
CA ALA A 257 -3.35 16.66 -46.98
C ALA A 257 -4.29 16.28 -48.14
N ARG A 258 -5.30 15.43 -47.90
CA ARG A 258 -6.34 15.08 -48.89
C ARG A 258 -7.15 16.30 -49.30
N ALA A 259 -7.54 17.14 -48.34
CA ALA A 259 -8.27 18.38 -48.61
C ALA A 259 -7.43 19.34 -49.48
N ARG A 260 -6.13 19.49 -49.19
CA ARG A 260 -5.19 20.28 -50.02
C ARG A 260 -5.08 19.73 -51.44
N ALA A 261 -4.85 18.42 -51.59
CA ALA A 261 -4.76 17.78 -52.91
C ALA A 261 -6.05 17.90 -53.72
N ALA A 262 -7.22 17.77 -53.08
CA ALA A 262 -8.51 17.95 -53.72
C ALA A 262 -8.73 19.41 -54.16
N ALA A 263 -8.35 20.39 -53.32
CA ALA A 263 -8.41 21.80 -53.67
C ALA A 263 -7.50 22.15 -54.85
N GLU A 264 -6.26 21.63 -54.88
CA GLU A 264 -5.34 21.80 -56.01
C GLU A 264 -5.87 21.15 -57.29
N ALA A 265 -6.42 19.94 -57.22
CA ALA A 265 -7.02 19.27 -58.37
C ALA A 265 -8.24 20.04 -58.91
N ALA A 266 -9.11 20.54 -58.02
CA ALA A 266 -10.25 21.37 -58.40
C ALA A 266 -9.81 22.69 -59.05
N SER A 267 -8.72 23.30 -58.55
CA SER A 267 -8.13 24.50 -59.16
C SER A 267 -7.57 24.24 -60.54
N ARG A 268 -6.83 23.13 -60.75
CA ARG A 268 -6.33 22.71 -62.08
C ARG A 268 -7.49 22.45 -63.06
N ALA A 269 -8.50 21.70 -62.65
CA ALA A 269 -9.68 21.43 -63.49
C ALA A 269 -10.46 22.71 -63.83
N ALA A 270 -10.51 23.69 -62.92
CA ALA A 270 -11.10 24.99 -63.20
C ALA A 270 -10.27 25.79 -64.22
N GLN A 271 -8.93 25.77 -64.11
CA GLN A 271 -8.02 26.41 -65.06
C GLN A 271 -8.14 25.79 -66.47
N GLU A 272 -8.20 24.46 -66.56
CA GLU A 272 -8.40 23.75 -67.82
C GLU A 272 -9.74 24.12 -68.48
N ARG A 273 -10.85 24.13 -67.73
CA ARG A 273 -12.16 24.58 -68.25
C ARG A 273 -12.14 26.04 -68.71
N THR A 274 -11.45 26.93 -67.99
CA THR A 274 -11.30 28.33 -68.44
C THR A 274 -10.44 28.46 -69.69
N ALA A 275 -9.40 27.63 -69.84
CA ALA A 275 -8.57 27.61 -71.05
C ALA A 275 -9.32 27.05 -72.26
N GLU A 276 -10.14 26.01 -72.08
CA GLU A 276 -11.00 25.45 -73.11
C GLU A 276 -12.10 26.44 -73.55
N HIS A 277 -12.70 27.16 -72.61
CA HIS A 277 -13.67 28.23 -72.90
C HIS A 277 -12.99 29.43 -73.60
N ALA A 278 -11.76 29.79 -73.21
CA ALA A 278 -10.99 30.84 -73.88
C ALA A 278 -10.57 30.46 -75.31
N ALA A 279 -10.35 29.17 -75.59
CA ALA A 279 -10.04 28.68 -76.94
C ALA A 279 -11.26 28.64 -77.88
N THR A 280 -12.48 28.71 -77.35
CA THR A 280 -13.75 28.59 -78.10
C THR A 280 -14.54 29.89 -78.21
N THR A 281 -14.09 30.99 -77.61
CA THR A 281 -14.83 32.27 -77.58
C THR A 281 -14.06 33.37 -78.31
N PRO A 282 -14.68 34.15 -79.25
CA PRO A 282 -14.02 35.27 -79.89
C PRO A 282 -13.72 36.37 -78.87
N VAL A 283 -12.49 36.89 -78.88
CA VAL A 283 -12.06 38.01 -78.04
C VAL A 283 -12.81 39.27 -78.47
N VAL A 284 -13.68 39.79 -77.60
CA VAL A 284 -14.26 41.13 -77.73
C VAL A 284 -13.80 41.99 -76.56
N GLY A 285 -13.35 43.20 -76.87
CA GLY A 285 -12.50 44.04 -76.02
C GLY A 285 -13.15 44.71 -74.80
N TYR A 286 -12.25 45.25 -74.00
CA TYR A 286 -12.46 46.12 -72.84
C TYR A 286 -13.43 47.29 -73.10
N GLY A 287 -14.32 47.56 -72.14
CA GLY A 287 -15.16 48.77 -72.08
C GLY A 287 -15.91 48.86 -70.75
N GLY A 288 -15.77 49.98 -70.04
CA GLY A 288 -16.17 50.14 -68.64
C GLY A 288 -17.65 50.41 -68.37
N ALA A 289 -18.01 50.17 -67.11
CA ALA A 289 -19.08 50.78 -66.31
C ALA A 289 -20.45 50.99 -66.98
N THR A 290 -21.33 49.99 -66.85
CA THR A 290 -22.78 50.23 -66.81
C THR A 290 -23.22 50.21 -65.33
N GLY A 291 -24.20 51.05 -64.97
CA GLY A 291 -24.77 51.16 -63.63
C GLY A 291 -25.56 49.94 -63.16
N ASP A 292 -25.13 48.74 -63.53
CA ASP A 292 -25.66 47.48 -63.06
C ASP A 292 -25.17 47.24 -61.62
N ARG A 293 -26.13 47.28 -60.68
CA ARG A 293 -25.89 47.01 -59.25
C ARG A 293 -26.29 45.59 -58.85
N SER A 294 -26.38 44.67 -59.82
CA SER A 294 -26.69 43.27 -59.56
C SER A 294 -25.61 42.58 -58.73
N PRO A 295 -25.95 41.52 -57.99
CA PRO A 295 -24.98 40.63 -57.35
C PRO A 295 -23.86 40.15 -58.29
N ALA A 296 -24.17 39.89 -59.56
CA ALA A 296 -23.20 39.44 -60.54
C ALA A 296 -22.18 40.54 -60.90
N ALA A 297 -22.66 41.78 -61.11
CA ALA A 297 -21.79 42.93 -61.35
C ALA A 297 -20.92 43.24 -60.12
N ALA A 298 -21.50 43.18 -58.91
CA ALA A 298 -20.78 43.33 -57.65
C ALA A 298 -19.67 42.28 -57.49
N GLN A 299 -19.97 41.01 -57.80
CA GLN A 299 -18.96 39.94 -57.78
C GLN A 299 -17.85 40.14 -58.82
N SER A 300 -18.18 40.64 -60.01
CA SER A 300 -17.18 40.96 -61.04
C SER A 300 -16.22 42.05 -60.55
N THR A 301 -16.75 43.14 -59.99
CA THR A 301 -15.96 44.23 -59.38
C THR A 301 -15.10 43.73 -58.23
N ALA A 302 -15.66 42.93 -57.33
CA ALA A 302 -14.92 42.34 -56.22
C ALA A 302 -13.81 41.41 -56.68
N ARG A 303 -13.98 40.68 -57.78
CA ARG A 303 -12.95 39.81 -58.33
C ARG A 303 -11.72 40.60 -58.78
N ALA A 304 -11.94 41.72 -59.47
CA ALA A 304 -10.85 42.61 -59.88
C ALA A 304 -10.13 43.21 -58.67
N LEU A 305 -10.90 43.65 -57.66
CA LEU A 305 -10.33 44.25 -56.44
C LEU A 305 -9.58 43.24 -55.58
N VAL A 306 -10.08 42.00 -55.42
CA VAL A 306 -9.36 40.93 -54.70
C VAL A 306 -8.00 40.67 -55.35
N ALA A 307 -7.93 40.63 -56.68
CA ALA A 307 -6.65 40.50 -57.38
C ALA A 307 -5.73 41.71 -57.13
N ALA A 308 -6.28 42.93 -57.09
CA ALA A 308 -5.51 44.14 -56.78
C ALA A 308 -4.94 44.14 -55.34
N HIS A 309 -5.58 43.45 -54.39
CA HIS A 309 -5.05 43.23 -53.04
C HIS A 309 -3.91 42.18 -52.98
N GLY A 310 -3.49 41.62 -54.12
CA GLY A 310 -2.48 40.57 -54.18
C GLY A 310 -2.98 39.20 -53.73
N TRP A 311 -4.30 39.05 -53.57
CA TRP A 311 -4.93 37.80 -53.17
C TRP A 311 -5.22 36.91 -54.37
N GLY A 312 -4.90 35.62 -54.23
CA GLY A 312 -5.16 34.63 -55.26
C GLY A 312 -6.66 34.33 -55.46
N PRO A 313 -7.04 33.66 -56.56
CA PRO A 313 -8.45 33.37 -56.87
C PRO A 313 -9.17 32.52 -55.81
N GLY A 314 -8.43 31.77 -54.98
CA GLY A 314 -8.98 31.03 -53.84
C GLY A 314 -9.62 31.95 -52.79
N GLU A 315 -9.05 33.14 -52.58
CA GLU A 315 -9.57 34.13 -51.63
C GLU A 315 -10.91 34.71 -52.11
N PHE A 316 -11.08 34.92 -53.42
CA PHE A 316 -12.35 35.36 -53.98
C PHE A 316 -13.48 34.36 -53.72
N SER A 317 -13.20 33.04 -53.72
CA SER A 317 -14.23 32.03 -53.42
C SER A 317 -14.72 32.12 -51.96
N CYS A 318 -13.79 32.35 -51.01
CA CYS A 318 -14.13 32.57 -49.61
C CYS A 318 -14.93 33.87 -49.42
N LEU A 319 -14.58 34.93 -50.16
CA LEU A 319 -15.33 36.18 -50.16
C LEU A 319 -16.77 35.98 -50.66
N VAL A 320 -16.97 35.19 -51.72
CA VAL A 320 -18.30 34.85 -52.24
C VAL A 320 -19.11 34.11 -51.20
N SER A 321 -18.56 33.09 -50.54
CA SER A 321 -19.26 32.39 -49.46
C SER A 321 -19.59 33.31 -48.29
N LEU A 322 -18.63 34.16 -47.89
CA LEU A 322 -18.81 35.13 -46.81
C LEU A 322 -19.96 36.10 -47.13
N TRP A 323 -19.87 36.87 -48.21
CA TRP A 323 -20.87 37.89 -48.52
C TRP A 323 -22.21 37.33 -49.02
N ASN A 324 -22.25 36.07 -49.47
CA ASN A 324 -23.53 35.35 -49.65
C ASN A 324 -24.25 35.19 -48.31
N GLY A 325 -23.52 34.83 -47.25
CA GLY A 325 -24.08 34.68 -45.89
C GLY A 325 -24.44 36.00 -45.24
N GLU A 326 -23.73 37.09 -45.57
CA GLU A 326 -23.96 38.42 -45.02
C GLU A 326 -25.16 39.14 -45.68
N SER A 327 -25.17 39.24 -47.01
CA SER A 327 -26.09 40.14 -47.73
C SER A 327 -26.65 39.57 -49.03
N GLY A 328 -26.19 38.37 -49.43
CA GLY A 328 -26.45 37.88 -50.78
C GLY A 328 -25.89 38.80 -51.87
N TRP A 329 -24.84 39.57 -51.57
CA TRP A 329 -24.25 40.60 -52.45
C TRP A 329 -25.17 41.78 -52.78
N SER A 330 -26.21 42.00 -51.98
CA SER A 330 -27.09 43.17 -52.16
C SER A 330 -26.50 44.42 -51.51
N TRP A 331 -26.29 45.47 -52.31
CA TRP A 331 -25.77 46.77 -51.86
C TRP A 331 -26.75 47.53 -50.95
N SER A 332 -28.04 47.22 -51.04
CA SER A 332 -29.08 47.85 -50.22
C SER A 332 -29.55 46.96 -49.06
N ALA A 333 -28.88 45.83 -48.81
CA ALA A 333 -29.22 44.93 -47.70
C ALA A 333 -29.07 45.67 -46.37
N THR A 334 -30.16 45.73 -45.61
CA THR A 334 -30.18 46.29 -44.25
C THR A 334 -30.72 45.24 -43.30
N ASN A 335 -29.95 44.87 -42.28
CA ASN A 335 -30.43 43.99 -41.23
C ASN A 335 -31.39 44.79 -40.30
N PRO A 336 -32.69 44.42 -40.19
CA PRO A 336 -33.66 45.18 -39.41
C PRO A 336 -33.42 45.18 -37.91
N SER A 337 -32.73 44.16 -37.38
CA SER A 337 -32.48 44.01 -35.94
C SER A 337 -31.22 44.75 -35.49
N SER A 338 -30.18 44.78 -36.33
CA SER A 338 -28.86 45.34 -35.97
C SER A 338 -28.55 46.67 -36.64
N GLY A 339 -29.19 46.98 -37.77
CA GLY A 339 -28.87 48.14 -38.60
C GLY A 339 -27.60 47.99 -39.45
N ALA A 340 -27.04 46.78 -39.57
CA ALA A 340 -25.92 46.50 -40.46
C ALA A 340 -26.33 46.73 -41.93
N TYR A 341 -25.42 47.32 -42.74
CA TYR A 341 -25.76 47.82 -44.07
C TYR A 341 -24.78 47.38 -45.17
N GLY A 342 -25.34 47.09 -46.35
CA GLY A 342 -24.62 46.88 -47.60
C GLY A 342 -24.01 45.49 -47.77
N ILE A 343 -23.24 45.32 -48.84
CA ILE A 343 -22.59 44.05 -49.20
C ILE A 343 -21.79 43.44 -48.03
N PRO A 344 -20.94 44.20 -47.32
CA PRO A 344 -20.15 43.65 -46.22
C PRO A 344 -20.87 43.67 -44.86
N GLN A 345 -22.15 44.06 -44.81
CA GLN A 345 -22.93 44.25 -43.57
C GLN A 345 -22.17 45.08 -42.51
N ALA A 346 -21.76 46.30 -42.90
CA ALA A 346 -21.00 47.18 -42.02
C ALA A 346 -21.86 47.73 -40.87
N LEU A 347 -21.34 47.70 -39.63
CA LEU A 347 -22.00 48.27 -38.46
C LEU A 347 -21.13 49.30 -37.70
N PRO A 348 -21.60 50.55 -37.55
CA PRO A 348 -22.66 51.20 -38.33
C PRO A 348 -22.24 51.43 -39.80
N GLY A 349 -23.21 51.42 -40.71
CA GLY A 349 -22.97 51.50 -42.17
C GLY A 349 -22.17 52.73 -42.63
N TRP A 350 -22.30 53.86 -41.93
CA TRP A 350 -21.59 55.11 -42.27
C TRP A 350 -20.07 54.99 -42.26
N LYS A 351 -19.49 53.95 -41.64
CA LYS A 351 -18.04 53.69 -41.69
C LYS A 351 -17.52 53.52 -43.12
N MET A 352 -18.38 53.06 -44.04
CA MET A 352 -18.04 52.92 -45.45
C MET A 352 -17.78 54.26 -46.16
N SER A 353 -18.18 55.40 -45.57
CA SER A 353 -17.86 56.75 -46.09
C SER A 353 -16.36 57.01 -46.23
N THR A 354 -15.53 56.29 -45.49
CA THR A 354 -14.06 56.36 -45.60
C THR A 354 -13.52 55.83 -46.93
N ALA A 355 -14.27 55.01 -47.65
CA ALA A 355 -13.91 54.51 -48.98
C ALA A 355 -14.54 55.32 -50.14
N GLY A 356 -15.51 56.20 -49.83
CA GLY A 356 -16.21 57.03 -50.82
C GLY A 356 -17.50 57.63 -50.24
N GLY A 357 -17.81 58.87 -50.62
CA GLY A 357 -19.02 59.58 -50.15
C GLY A 357 -20.34 58.98 -50.66
N ASP A 358 -20.27 58.12 -51.68
CA ASP A 358 -21.37 57.39 -52.33
C ASP A 358 -21.62 55.98 -51.76
N TRP A 359 -21.00 55.65 -50.61
CA TRP A 359 -21.07 54.34 -49.97
C TRP A 359 -22.47 53.76 -49.77
N LEU A 360 -23.49 54.62 -49.67
CA LEU A 360 -24.87 54.18 -49.49
C LEU A 360 -25.42 53.51 -50.76
N THR A 361 -24.97 53.88 -51.96
CA THR A 361 -25.60 53.46 -53.22
C THR A 361 -24.64 52.86 -54.24
N ASP A 362 -23.33 52.93 -54.01
CA ASP A 362 -22.33 52.33 -54.88
C ASP A 362 -21.77 51.00 -54.33
N PRO A 363 -22.09 49.85 -54.98
CA PRO A 363 -21.49 48.56 -54.65
C PRO A 363 -19.97 48.57 -54.67
N ALA A 364 -19.33 49.31 -55.59
CA ALA A 364 -17.87 49.31 -55.70
C ALA A 364 -17.22 49.99 -54.48
N THR A 365 -17.79 51.08 -53.97
CA THR A 365 -17.39 51.68 -52.70
C THR A 365 -17.57 50.73 -51.51
N GLN A 366 -18.69 50.02 -51.42
CA GLN A 366 -18.93 49.05 -50.35
C GLN A 366 -17.94 47.88 -50.39
N ILE A 367 -17.65 47.37 -51.59
CA ILE A 367 -16.69 46.28 -51.80
C ILE A 367 -15.28 46.72 -51.42
N ARG A 368 -14.82 47.91 -51.86
CA ARG A 368 -13.50 48.44 -51.48
C ARG A 368 -13.33 48.50 -49.97
N TRP A 369 -14.29 49.11 -49.28
CA TRP A 369 -14.27 49.19 -47.83
C TRP A 369 -14.26 47.81 -47.16
N GLY A 370 -15.10 46.90 -47.65
CA GLY A 370 -15.22 45.54 -47.12
C GLY A 370 -13.92 44.74 -47.26
N LEU A 371 -13.24 44.85 -48.40
CA LEU A 371 -11.95 44.19 -48.63
C LEU A 371 -10.84 44.77 -47.75
N ASP A 372 -10.76 46.10 -47.60
CA ASP A 372 -9.82 46.75 -46.69
C ASP A 372 -10.05 46.34 -45.23
N TYR A 373 -11.31 46.25 -44.82
CA TYR A 373 -11.66 45.77 -43.49
C TYR A 373 -11.24 44.32 -43.27
N ILE A 374 -11.45 43.46 -44.28
CA ILE A 374 -11.05 42.06 -44.26
C ILE A 374 -9.53 41.92 -44.14
N ALA A 375 -8.77 42.66 -44.96
CA ALA A 375 -7.31 42.64 -44.92
C ALA A 375 -6.78 42.99 -43.52
N ARG A 376 -7.30 44.07 -42.94
CA ARG A 376 -6.80 44.62 -41.69
C ARG A 376 -7.22 43.80 -40.46
N SER A 377 -8.39 43.16 -40.50
CA SER A 377 -8.97 42.47 -39.34
C SER A 377 -8.75 40.96 -39.36
N TYR A 378 -8.68 40.35 -40.54
CA TYR A 378 -8.61 38.89 -40.71
C TYR A 378 -7.46 38.43 -41.61
N GLY A 379 -6.69 39.37 -42.19
CA GLY A 379 -5.57 39.09 -43.08
C GLY A 379 -5.99 38.75 -44.52
N SER A 380 -7.00 37.91 -44.70
CA SER A 380 -7.52 37.52 -46.01
C SER A 380 -9.01 37.14 -45.98
N PRO A 381 -9.72 37.15 -47.14
CA PRO A 381 -11.10 36.68 -47.23
C PRO A 381 -11.34 35.27 -46.67
N CYS A 382 -10.42 34.33 -46.88
CA CYS A 382 -10.51 32.99 -46.29
C CYS A 382 -10.28 32.98 -44.78
N GLY A 383 -9.41 33.86 -44.26
CA GLY A 383 -9.29 34.09 -42.82
C GLY A 383 -10.59 34.63 -42.22
N ALA A 384 -11.23 35.58 -42.90
CA ALA A 384 -12.53 36.13 -42.51
C ALA A 384 -13.64 35.06 -42.57
N TRP A 385 -13.70 34.29 -43.66
CA TRP A 385 -14.69 33.22 -43.83
C TRP A 385 -14.53 32.07 -42.82
N SER A 386 -13.29 31.68 -42.51
CA SER A 386 -13.03 30.69 -41.45
C SER A 386 -13.49 31.22 -40.09
N THR A 387 -13.28 32.50 -39.82
CA THR A 387 -13.74 33.13 -38.57
C THR A 387 -15.27 33.18 -38.53
N TRP A 388 -15.91 33.53 -39.64
CA TRP A 388 -17.36 33.55 -39.79
C TRP A 388 -17.99 32.19 -39.47
N GLN A 389 -17.46 31.10 -40.05
CA GLN A 389 -17.95 29.73 -39.81
C GLN A 389 -17.77 29.26 -38.36
N SER A 390 -16.80 29.84 -37.64
CA SER A 390 -16.51 29.46 -36.24
C SER A 390 -17.43 30.14 -35.21
N ARG A 391 -18.29 31.08 -35.64
CA ARG A 391 -19.16 31.86 -34.75
C ARG A 391 -20.63 31.52 -34.99
N SER A 392 -21.42 31.51 -33.91
CA SER A 392 -22.88 31.44 -33.95
C SER A 392 -23.47 32.35 -32.86
N PRO A 393 -24.38 33.30 -33.19
CA PRO A 393 -24.77 33.66 -34.56
C PRO A 393 -23.56 34.20 -35.36
N HIS A 394 -23.66 34.13 -36.69
CA HIS A 394 -22.69 34.75 -37.59
C HIS A 394 -22.70 36.28 -37.41
N TRP A 395 -21.92 37.04 -38.20
CA TRP A 395 -22.02 38.51 -38.09
C TRP A 395 -23.42 38.95 -38.54
N TYR A 396 -24.15 39.51 -37.56
CA TYR A 396 -25.46 40.15 -37.61
C TYR A 396 -26.62 39.45 -38.31
#